data_AF-A0A7C8ZLD7-F1
#
_entry.id   AF-A0A7C8ZLD7-F1
#
_cell.length_a   1.000
_cell.length_b   1.000
_cell.length_c   1.000
_cell.angle_alpha   90.00
_cell.angle_beta   90.00
_cell.angle_gamma   90.00
#
_symmetry.space_group_name_H-M   'P 1'
#
loop_
_entity.id
_entity.type
_entity.pdbx_description
1 polymer ?
#
loop_
_entity_poly.entity_id
_entity_poly.type
_entity_poly.pdbx_seq_one_letter_code
_entity_poly.pdbx_strand_id
1 'polypeptide(L)'
;LLFMMLVLLSSANSLSFISDEALQTRLPARRVLLQIQRDCPVDFGKLDYTILTSKCKGPEYPKEPCCSAFKEFACPYAHFLNDRTTNCAESMFDNIHRFFP
;
A
#
# COMPACT_ATOMS: atom_id res chain seq x y z
N LEU A 1 -32.38 -40.75 26.66
CA LEU A 1 -31.03 -40.51 26.08
C LEU A 1 -31.02 -40.31 24.56
N LEU A 2 -32.10 -40.63 23.82
CA LEU A 2 -32.23 -40.36 22.38
C LEU A 2 -32.93 -39.01 22.04
N PHE A 3 -33.24 -38.18 23.04
CA PHE A 3 -33.93 -36.89 22.85
C PHE A 3 -33.01 -35.67 23.05
N MET A 4 -31.73 -35.88 23.37
CA MET A 4 -30.72 -34.83 23.58
C MET A 4 -29.67 -34.79 22.45
N MET A 5 -30.05 -35.19 21.23
CA MET A 5 -29.16 -35.20 20.05
C MET A 5 -29.78 -34.48 18.82
N LEU A 6 -30.83 -33.69 19.02
CA LEU A 6 -31.55 -32.97 17.94
C LEU A 6 -31.36 -31.45 17.94
N VAL A 7 -30.41 -30.90 18.72
CA VAL A 7 -30.21 -29.44 18.87
C VAL A 7 -28.85 -28.95 18.35
N LEU A 8 -28.08 -29.79 17.65
CA LEU A 8 -26.70 -29.44 17.21
C LEU A 8 -26.50 -29.35 15.69
N LEU A 9 -27.56 -29.21 14.88
CA LEU A 9 -27.46 -29.03 13.42
C LEU A 9 -27.89 -27.63 12.93
N SER A 10 -27.45 -26.57 13.61
CA SER A 10 -27.57 -25.20 13.10
C SER A 10 -26.21 -24.50 13.03
N SER A 11 -25.30 -25.03 12.22
CA SER A 11 -24.21 -24.21 11.67
C SER A 11 -24.78 -23.29 10.59
N ALA A 12 -25.17 -22.08 10.99
CA ALA A 12 -25.32 -20.98 10.05
C ALA A 12 -23.94 -20.65 9.49
N ASN A 13 -23.66 -21.10 8.26
CA ASN A 13 -22.55 -20.57 7.48
C ASN A 13 -22.81 -19.07 7.24
N SER A 14 -22.19 -18.20 8.03
CA SER A 14 -22.05 -16.80 7.65
C SER A 14 -20.93 -16.74 6.61
N LEU A 15 -21.31 -17.00 5.36
CA LEU A 15 -20.44 -16.68 4.23
C LEU A 15 -20.35 -15.15 4.22
N SER A 16 -19.20 -14.63 4.67
CA SER A 16 -18.88 -13.21 4.51
C SER A 16 -18.58 -12.99 3.03
N PHE A 17 -19.61 -13.00 2.20
CA PHE A 17 -19.52 -12.54 0.83
C PHE A 17 -19.33 -11.03 0.94
N ILE A 18 -18.09 -10.57 0.83
CA ILE A 18 -17.82 -9.14 0.64
C ILE A 18 -18.43 -8.81 -0.71
N SER A 19 -19.62 -8.22 -0.67
CA SER A 19 -20.28 -7.70 -1.86
C SER A 19 -19.34 -6.69 -2.52
N ASP A 20 -19.04 -6.90 -3.80
CA ASP A 20 -18.40 -5.92 -4.70
C ASP A 20 -19.23 -4.60 -4.84
N GLU A 21 -20.32 -4.46 -4.09
CA GLU A 21 -21.12 -3.24 -4.02
C GLU A 21 -20.48 -2.09 -3.21
N ALA A 22 -19.31 -2.28 -2.60
CA ALA A 22 -18.53 -1.15 -2.10
C ALA A 22 -17.96 -0.26 -3.23
N LEU A 23 -17.99 -0.71 -4.50
CA LEU A 23 -17.45 0.00 -5.66
C LEU A 23 -18.52 0.54 -6.63
N GLN A 24 -19.81 0.54 -6.27
CA GLN A 24 -20.86 1.12 -7.13
C GLN A 24 -21.78 2.10 -6.39
N THR A 25 -21.18 3.01 -5.61
CA THR A 25 -21.86 4.29 -5.42
C THR A 25 -21.83 5.01 -6.76
N ARG A 26 -23.00 5.21 -7.39
CA ARG A 26 -23.19 6.18 -8.48
C ARG A 26 -22.80 7.57 -7.99
N LEU A 27 -21.51 7.87 -8.01
CA LEU A 27 -20.99 9.20 -7.77
C LEU A 27 -21.12 9.97 -9.10
N PRO A 28 -21.85 11.09 -9.14
CA PRO A 28 -21.82 11.97 -10.31
C PRO A 28 -20.36 12.28 -10.60
N ALA A 29 -19.92 12.01 -11.84
CA ALA A 29 -18.57 12.17 -12.38
C ALA A 29 -17.58 12.65 -11.32
N ARG A 30 -16.88 11.72 -10.65
CA ARG A 30 -15.79 12.07 -9.73
C ARG A 30 -14.89 13.00 -10.53
N ARG A 31 -14.94 14.30 -10.23
CA ARG A 31 -13.87 15.21 -10.61
C ARG A 31 -12.67 14.68 -9.86
N VAL A 32 -11.88 13.82 -10.51
CA VAL A 32 -10.50 13.61 -10.11
C VAL A 32 -9.91 15.00 -10.29
N LEU A 33 -9.70 15.71 -9.19
CA LEU A 33 -8.73 16.79 -9.21
C LEU A 33 -7.45 16.10 -9.66
N LEU A 34 -7.02 16.37 -10.90
CA LEU A 34 -5.60 16.40 -11.21
C LEU A 34 -5.07 17.46 -10.26
N GLN A 35 -4.70 17.02 -9.05
CA GLN A 35 -3.94 17.87 -8.16
C GLN A 35 -2.66 18.10 -8.93
N ILE A 36 -2.54 19.29 -9.53
CA ILE A 36 -1.30 19.73 -10.14
C ILE A 36 -0.37 19.92 -8.94
N GLN A 37 0.26 18.82 -8.54
CA GLN A 37 1.31 18.80 -7.56
C GLN A 37 2.51 19.51 -8.20
N ARG A 38 3.20 20.30 -7.39
CA ARG A 38 4.47 20.90 -7.81
C ARG A 38 5.53 19.81 -7.89
N ASP A 39 6.55 20.07 -8.68
CA ASP A 39 7.70 19.17 -8.77
C ASP A 39 8.40 19.05 -7.42
N CYS A 40 8.83 17.83 -7.10
CA CYS A 40 9.61 17.53 -5.93
C CYS A 40 10.99 18.20 -6.02
N PRO A 41 11.44 18.92 -4.98
CA PRO A 41 12.79 19.48 -4.95
C PRO A 41 13.90 18.41 -4.78
N VAL A 42 13.52 17.16 -4.49
CA VAL A 42 14.45 16.03 -4.34
C VAL A 42 14.42 15.19 -5.62
N ASP A 43 15.59 15.00 -6.23
CA ASP A 43 15.76 14.10 -7.37
C ASP A 43 15.91 12.66 -6.90
N PHE A 44 14.78 11.99 -6.64
CA PHE A 44 14.76 10.59 -6.22
C PHE A 44 15.42 9.64 -7.24
N GLY A 45 15.49 10.02 -8.52
CA GLY A 45 16.12 9.21 -9.57
C GLY A 45 17.64 9.07 -9.44
N LYS A 46 18.27 9.91 -8.61
CA LYS A 46 19.73 9.91 -8.37
C LYS A 46 20.14 9.40 -6.99
N LEU A 47 19.19 8.94 -6.16
CA LEU A 47 19.51 8.41 -4.84
C LEU A 47 20.07 6.99 -4.92
N ASP A 48 20.78 6.58 -3.86
CA ASP A 48 21.28 5.21 -3.71
C ASP A 48 20.18 4.30 -3.14
N TYR A 49 19.72 3.35 -3.96
CA TYR A 49 18.70 2.37 -3.62
C TYR A 49 19.26 1.08 -3.00
N THR A 50 20.57 0.99 -2.76
CA THR A 50 21.25 -0.22 -2.26
C THR A 50 20.65 -0.71 -0.94
N ILE A 51 20.25 0.19 -0.03
CA ILE A 51 19.62 -0.22 1.23
C ILE A 51 18.31 -0.98 1.01
N LEU A 52 17.53 -0.58 0.00
CA LEU A 52 16.30 -1.26 -0.39
C LEU A 52 16.61 -2.56 -1.15
N THR A 53 17.40 -2.51 -2.22
CA THR A 53 17.63 -3.67 -3.09
C THR A 53 18.48 -4.77 -2.44
N SER A 54 19.30 -4.44 -1.43
CA SER A 54 20.08 -5.44 -0.69
C SER A 54 19.27 -6.17 0.39
N LYS A 55 18.21 -5.55 0.92
CA LYS A 55 17.40 -6.08 2.04
C LYS A 55 16.03 -6.57 1.61
N CYS A 56 15.42 -5.94 0.61
CA CYS A 56 14.10 -6.24 0.08
C CYS A 56 14.22 -7.12 -1.16
N LYS A 57 14.30 -8.44 -0.98
CA LYS A 57 14.48 -9.39 -2.09
C LYS A 57 13.21 -10.21 -2.31
N GLY A 58 12.79 -10.29 -3.58
CA GLY A 58 11.75 -11.20 -4.03
C GLY A 58 12.17 -12.68 -3.95
N PRO A 59 11.22 -13.61 -4.10
CA PRO A 59 9.81 -13.39 -4.42
C PRO A 59 8.91 -13.03 -3.22
N GLU A 60 9.32 -13.34 -2.00
CA GLU A 60 8.45 -13.22 -0.81
C GLU A 60 8.44 -11.83 -0.17
N TYR A 61 9.46 -11.00 -0.44
CA TYR A 61 9.57 -9.64 0.11
C TYR A 61 9.31 -9.56 1.62
N PRO A 62 10.21 -10.11 2.45
CA PRO A 62 9.99 -10.26 3.89
C PRO A 62 9.65 -8.92 4.57
N LYS A 63 8.44 -8.81 5.14
CA LYS A 63 7.86 -7.55 5.62
C LYS A 63 8.78 -6.75 6.54
N GLU A 64 9.32 -7.39 7.57
CA GLU A 64 10.07 -6.69 8.63
C GLU A 64 11.38 -6.06 8.13
N PRO A 65 12.31 -6.80 7.48
CA PRO A 65 13.51 -6.20 6.91
C PRO A 65 13.17 -5.20 5.78
N CYS A 66 12.11 -5.46 4.99
CA CYS A 66 11.69 -4.53 3.94
C CYS A 66 11.23 -3.18 4.51
N CYS A 67 10.34 -3.20 5.50
CA CYS A 67 9.86 -1.98 6.15
C CYS A 67 10.98 -1.26 6.91
N SER A 68 11.93 -1.99 7.50
CA SER A 68 13.08 -1.39 8.17
C SER A 68 13.97 -0.64 7.17
N ALA A 69 14.35 -1.29 6.06
CA ALA A 69 15.14 -0.67 5.00
C ALA A 69 14.42 0.52 4.34
N PHE A 70 13.10 0.41 4.13
CA PHE A 70 12.29 1.52 3.63
C PHE A 70 12.29 2.72 4.56
N LYS A 71 12.17 2.52 5.88
CA LYS A 71 12.28 3.63 6.83
C LYS A 71 13.67 4.27 6.78
N GLU A 72 14.74 3.47 6.74
CA GLU A 72 16.10 3.98 6.64
C GLU A 72 16.29 4.85 5.39
N PHE A 73 15.76 4.40 4.25
CA PHE A 73 15.79 5.15 3.00
C PHE A 73 14.92 6.43 3.02
N ALA A 74 13.68 6.32 3.50
CA ALA A 74 12.66 7.37 3.34
C ALA A 74 12.65 8.42 4.46
N CYS A 75 13.01 8.04 5.69
CA CYS A 75 12.94 8.95 6.85
C CYS A 75 13.74 10.25 6.70
N PRO A 76 14.95 10.27 6.08
CA PRO A 76 15.68 11.52 5.82
C PRO A 76 14.89 12.54 4.97
N TYR A 77 13.92 12.06 4.17
CA TYR A 77 13.11 12.87 3.26
C TYR A 77 11.66 13.03 3.75
N ALA A 78 11.34 12.63 4.99
CA ALA A 78 9.97 12.61 5.50
C ALA A 78 9.24 13.96 5.39
N HIS A 79 9.95 15.08 5.54
CA HIS A 79 9.37 16.42 5.34
C HIS A 79 8.83 16.61 3.91
N PHE A 80 9.60 16.20 2.90
CA PHE A 80 9.20 16.28 1.50
C PHE A 80 8.11 15.27 1.15
N LEU A 81 8.23 14.04 1.66
CA LEU A 81 7.25 12.98 1.42
C LEU A 81 5.88 13.28 2.03
N ASN A 82 5.84 14.03 3.15
CA ASN A 82 4.61 14.44 3.81
C ASN A 82 3.99 15.74 3.22
N ASP A 83 4.68 16.43 2.30
CA ASP A 83 4.14 17.60 1.62
C ASP A 83 3.19 17.18 0.49
N ARG A 84 1.89 17.21 0.79
CA ARG A 84 0.80 16.86 -0.14
C ARG A 84 0.64 17.85 -1.30
N THR A 85 1.42 18.94 -1.35
CA THR A 85 1.42 19.91 -2.45
C THR A 85 2.47 19.60 -3.53
N THR A 86 3.31 18.58 -3.31
CA THR A 86 4.34 18.13 -4.25
C THR A 86 4.15 16.67 -4.65
N ASN A 87 4.79 16.26 -5.75
CA ASN A 87 4.79 14.88 -6.23
C ASN A 87 5.93 14.03 -5.62
N CYS A 88 6.51 14.45 -4.49
CA CYS A 88 7.66 13.75 -3.89
C CYS A 88 7.37 12.28 -3.54
N ALA A 89 6.19 11.98 -2.98
CA ALA A 89 5.83 10.61 -2.64
C ALA A 89 5.69 9.74 -3.90
N GLU A 90 5.01 10.23 -4.94
CA GLU A 90 4.85 9.54 -6.23
C GLU A 90 6.21 9.31 -6.89
N SER A 91 7.03 10.36 -7.01
CA SER A 91 8.38 10.29 -7.56
C SER A 91 9.28 9.27 -6.83
N MET A 92 9.22 9.22 -5.50
CA MET A 92 9.95 8.22 -4.72
C MET A 92 9.48 6.80 -5.05
N PHE A 93 8.17 6.53 -5.01
CA PHE A 93 7.62 5.20 -5.26
C PHE A 93 7.82 4.74 -6.71
N ASP A 94 7.77 5.63 -7.69
CA ASP A 94 8.08 5.33 -9.09
C ASP A 94 9.51 4.84 -9.27
N ASN A 95 10.47 5.49 -8.61
CA ASN A 95 11.86 5.07 -8.66
C ASN A 95 12.11 3.79 -7.85
N ILE A 96 11.45 3.62 -6.69
CA ILE A 96 11.44 2.32 -5.98
C ILE A 96 10.97 1.23 -6.94
N HIS A 97 9.87 1.41 -7.65
CA HIS A 97 9.39 0.42 -8.61
C HIS A 97 10.39 0.16 -9.75
N ARG A 98 11.08 1.20 -10.25
CA ARG A 98 12.10 1.07 -11.30
C ARG A 98 13.35 0.29 -10.86
N PHE A 99 13.79 0.45 -9.61
CA PHE A 99 15.04 -0.15 -9.12
C PHE A 99 14.85 -1.52 -8.46
N PHE A 100 13.61 -1.92 -8.15
CA PHE A 100 13.33 -3.23 -7.60
C PHE A 100 13.37 -4.31 -8.70
N PRO A 101 14.02 -5.47 -8.42
CA PRO A 101 14.08 -6.61 -9.35
C PRO A 101 12.81 -7.46 -9.39
#